data_AF-A0A8S9RWQ8-F1
#
_entry.id   AF-A0A8S9RWQ8-F1
#
_cell.length_a   1.000
_cell.length_b   1.000
_cell.length_c   1.000
_cell.angle_alpha   90.00
_cell.angle_beta   90.00
_cell.angle_gamma   90.00
#
_symmetry.space_group_name_H-M   'P 1'
#
loop_
_entity.id
_entity.type
_entity.pdbx_description
1 polymer ?
#
loop_
_entity_poly.entity_id
_entity_poly.type
_entity_poly.pdbx_seq_one_letter_code
_entity_poly.pdbx_strand_id
1 'polypeptide(L)'
;MYKLPPKMSLCLPSTEGMESYPGGLWIGGGPFYYLPYLKDVSKIFASTPLIGNNNGEYLIDVKSIEIGGKTIPILHGPTKICTLAPYTVLQSSIYKALVTAFVGSVKMAKAPTAKPFSACFHSDGGRGVPVIDLVMSGGAKWMIHGSNSLVKVSKDVVCLGFVDGGVNPKNPILIGGFQMEDNLVQFDLKASKFSFSSSLLLHNTSCSIARLFGM
;
A
#
# COMPACT_ATOMS: atom_id res chain seq x y z
N MET A 1 -5.61 -18.66 -30.33
CA MET A 1 -5.48 -17.45 -29.49
C MET A 1 -5.74 -17.83 -28.04
N TYR A 2 -4.77 -17.62 -27.15
CA TYR A 2 -4.96 -17.88 -25.72
C TYR A 2 -5.95 -16.84 -25.14
N LYS A 3 -7.09 -17.29 -24.62
CA LYS A 3 -8.05 -16.44 -23.91
C LYS A 3 -7.62 -16.32 -22.45
N LEU A 4 -6.78 -15.33 -22.15
CA LEU A 4 -6.42 -15.02 -20.76
C LEU A 4 -7.59 -14.33 -20.06
N PRO A 5 -7.89 -14.65 -18.78
CA PRO A 5 -8.81 -13.85 -17.98
C PRO A 5 -8.35 -12.38 -17.95
N PRO A 6 -9.28 -11.40 -17.99
CA PRO A 6 -8.95 -9.98 -17.91
C PRO A 6 -8.60 -9.59 -16.47
N LYS A 7 -7.49 -10.15 -15.98
CA LYS A 7 -6.92 -9.90 -14.67
C LYS A 7 -5.49 -9.41 -14.83
N MET A 8 -5.15 -8.39 -14.06
CA MET A 8 -3.80 -7.84 -13.98
C MET A 8 -3.32 -7.97 -12.53
N SER A 9 -2.10 -8.41 -12.31
CA SER A 9 -1.51 -8.47 -10.96
C SER A 9 -0.16 -7.78 -10.96
N LEU A 10 0.08 -6.94 -9.96
CA LEU A 10 1.26 -6.12 -9.82
C LEU A 10 1.94 -6.44 -8.50
N CYS A 11 3.26 -6.59 -8.55
CA CYS A 11 4.12 -6.76 -7.38
C CYS A 11 5.29 -5.78 -7.57
N LEU A 12 5.24 -4.63 -6.89
CA LEU A 12 6.26 -3.59 -6.99
C LEU A 12 7.41 -3.92 -6.03
N PRO A 13 8.68 -3.91 -6.47
CA PRO A 13 9.80 -4.20 -5.58
C PRO A 13 10.10 -2.99 -4.69
N SER A 14 10.53 -3.21 -3.45
CA SER A 14 11.17 -2.18 -2.65
C SER A 14 12.67 -2.09 -2.97
N THR A 15 13.27 -0.92 -2.73
CA THR A 15 14.66 -0.60 -3.15
C THR A 15 15.74 -0.89 -2.09
N GLU A 16 15.40 -1.51 -0.95
CA GLU A 16 16.40 -1.84 0.07
C GLU A 16 17.13 -3.15 -0.23
N GLY A 17 18.33 -3.03 -0.83
CA GLY A 17 19.43 -4.00 -0.68
C GLY A 17 19.53 -5.12 -1.71
N MET A 18 20.49 -4.95 -2.62
CA MET A 18 21.08 -5.94 -3.57
C MET A 18 20.21 -6.42 -4.73
N GLU A 19 20.90 -6.73 -5.84
CA GLU A 19 20.43 -7.07 -7.20
C GLU A 19 18.94 -7.41 -7.28
N SER A 20 18.14 -6.36 -7.39
CA SER A 20 16.70 -6.48 -7.19
C SER A 20 16.03 -6.94 -8.48
N TYR A 21 15.29 -8.05 -8.40
CA TYR A 21 14.34 -8.38 -9.46
C TYR A 21 13.40 -7.18 -9.64
N PRO A 22 13.06 -6.78 -10.89
CA PRO A 22 12.35 -5.52 -11.16
C PRO A 22 10.86 -5.52 -10.74
N GLY A 23 10.45 -6.46 -9.88
CA GLY A 23 9.04 -6.75 -9.62
C GLY A 23 8.39 -7.53 -10.75
N GLY A 24 7.06 -7.57 -10.74
CA GLY A 24 6.28 -8.33 -11.72
C GLY A 24 4.96 -7.69 -12.07
N LEU A 25 4.64 -7.71 -13.36
CA LEU A 25 3.31 -7.44 -13.91
C LEU A 25 2.82 -8.71 -14.61
N TRP A 26 1.64 -9.19 -14.23
CA TRP A 26 1.10 -10.46 -14.71
C TRP A 26 -0.30 -10.29 -15.28
N ILE A 27 -0.56 -10.89 -16.44
CA ILE A 27 -1.88 -10.92 -17.08
C ILE A 27 -2.42 -12.34 -17.03
N GLY A 28 -3.69 -12.51 -16.66
CA GLY A 28 -4.39 -13.79 -16.65
C GLY A 28 -4.59 -14.42 -15.26
N GLY A 29 -3.89 -13.93 -14.23
CA GLY A 29 -4.05 -14.37 -12.84
C GLY A 29 -2.93 -15.28 -12.31
N GLY A 30 -3.19 -15.88 -11.14
CA GLY A 30 -2.25 -16.72 -10.39
C GLY A 30 -2.22 -18.19 -10.86
N PRO A 31 -1.50 -19.07 -10.14
CA PRO A 31 -0.96 -18.88 -8.78
C PRO A 31 0.33 -18.05 -8.72
N PHE A 32 0.64 -17.43 -7.58
CA PHE A 32 1.82 -16.59 -7.39
C PHE A 32 2.74 -17.13 -6.30
N TYR A 33 3.88 -17.69 -6.69
CA TYR A 33 4.89 -18.25 -5.79
C TYR A 33 6.12 -17.35 -5.76
N TYR A 34 6.49 -16.87 -4.57
CA TYR A 34 7.68 -16.07 -4.32
C TYR A 34 8.50 -16.77 -3.23
N LEU A 35 9.69 -17.25 -3.56
CA LEU A 35 10.53 -17.95 -2.60
C LEU A 35 11.04 -16.98 -1.51
N PRO A 36 11.28 -17.46 -0.28
CA PRO A 36 11.07 -18.82 0.25
C PRO A 36 9.61 -19.16 0.62
N TYR A 37 8.64 -18.28 0.37
CA TYR A 37 7.23 -18.57 0.65
C TYR A 37 6.64 -19.56 -0.37
N LEU A 38 6.50 -20.83 0.05
CA LEU A 38 6.11 -21.95 -0.82
C LEU A 38 4.60 -22.06 -1.12
N LYS A 39 3.78 -21.11 -0.66
CA LYS A 39 2.33 -21.12 -0.89
C LYS A 39 1.95 -20.07 -1.92
N ASP A 40 0.84 -20.30 -2.62
CA ASP A 40 0.27 -19.30 -3.51
C ASP A 40 -0.20 -18.07 -2.71
N VAL A 41 0.41 -16.91 -2.97
CA VAL A 41 0.06 -15.64 -2.34
C VAL A 41 -1.40 -15.25 -2.59
N SER A 42 -2.03 -15.71 -3.67
CA SER A 42 -3.45 -15.42 -3.91
C SER A 42 -4.39 -15.95 -2.81
N LYS A 43 -3.92 -16.92 -2.01
CA LYS A 43 -4.69 -17.53 -0.91
C LYS A 43 -4.78 -16.65 0.34
N ILE A 44 -3.93 -15.63 0.46
CA ILE A 44 -3.97 -14.66 1.57
C ILE A 44 -4.60 -13.33 1.15
N PHE A 45 -5.20 -13.26 -0.04
CA PHE A 45 -5.86 -12.05 -0.49
C PHE A 45 -7.07 -11.69 0.37
N ALA A 46 -7.13 -10.42 0.76
CA ALA A 46 -8.38 -9.74 1.00
C ALA A 46 -8.86 -9.09 -0.30
N SER A 47 -10.14 -8.75 -0.38
CA SER A 47 -10.73 -8.17 -1.59
C SER A 47 -11.78 -7.11 -1.30
N THR A 48 -11.91 -6.17 -2.22
CA THR A 48 -12.95 -5.12 -2.24
C THR A 48 -13.44 -4.92 -3.67
N PRO A 49 -14.68 -4.44 -3.89
CA PRO A 49 -15.14 -4.09 -5.22
C PRO A 49 -14.28 -3.00 -5.88
N LEU A 50 -14.00 -3.16 -7.18
CA LEU A 50 -13.57 -2.06 -8.04
C LEU A 50 -14.81 -1.23 -8.40
N ILE A 51 -14.73 0.07 -8.16
CA ILE A 51 -15.75 1.02 -8.54
C ILE A 51 -15.51 1.39 -10.01
N GLY A 52 -16.48 1.12 -10.87
CA GLY A 52 -16.41 1.49 -12.28
C GLY A 52 -16.38 3.00 -12.47
N ASN A 53 -15.60 3.46 -13.45
CA ASN A 53 -15.69 4.83 -13.96
C ASN A 53 -15.49 4.87 -15.48
N ASN A 54 -15.91 5.97 -16.09
CA ASN A 54 -15.80 6.17 -17.54
C ASN A 54 -14.40 6.64 -17.99
N ASN A 55 -13.48 6.83 -17.05
CA ASN A 55 -12.19 7.51 -17.28
C ASN A 55 -10.98 6.56 -17.19
N GLY A 56 -11.22 5.25 -17.05
CA GLY A 56 -10.16 4.24 -16.97
C GLY A 56 -9.33 4.30 -15.68
N GLU A 57 -9.83 4.91 -14.61
CA GLU A 57 -9.14 4.92 -13.31
C GLU A 57 -9.59 3.73 -12.45
N TYR A 58 -8.65 3.13 -11.72
CA TYR A 58 -8.96 2.07 -10.77
C TYR A 58 -9.34 2.69 -9.42
N LEU A 59 -10.61 2.56 -9.07
CA LEU A 59 -11.18 3.14 -7.87
C LEU A 59 -11.65 2.03 -6.92
N ILE A 60 -11.45 2.25 -5.62
CA ILE A 60 -11.96 1.42 -4.53
C ILE A 60 -12.65 2.30 -3.48
N ASP A 61 -13.37 1.68 -2.56
CA ASP A 61 -14.07 2.37 -1.48
C ASP A 61 -13.40 2.11 -0.13
N VAL A 62 -12.58 3.07 0.32
CA VAL A 62 -12.04 3.08 1.68
C VAL A 62 -13.07 3.78 2.57
N LYS A 63 -13.48 3.14 3.65
CA LYS A 63 -14.49 3.62 4.59
C LYS A 63 -13.88 4.29 5.82
N SER A 64 -12.74 3.81 6.28
CA SER A 64 -12.01 4.42 7.40
C SER A 64 -10.53 4.09 7.33
N ILE A 65 -9.75 4.88 8.07
CA ILE A 65 -8.35 4.59 8.36
C ILE A 65 -8.24 4.33 9.86
N GLU A 66 -7.57 3.27 10.29
CA GLU A 66 -7.38 2.96 11.71
C GLU A 66 -5.89 2.92 12.06
N ILE A 67 -5.51 3.54 13.18
CA ILE A 67 -4.12 3.52 13.69
C ILE A 67 -4.17 3.29 15.20
N GLY A 68 -3.52 2.23 15.69
CA GLY A 68 -3.44 1.96 17.12
C GLY A 68 -4.81 1.87 17.80
N GLY A 69 -5.81 1.30 17.12
CA GLY A 69 -7.19 1.19 17.61
C GLY A 69 -8.02 2.48 17.51
N LYS A 70 -7.48 3.57 16.95
CA LYS A 70 -8.21 4.82 16.71
C LYS A 70 -8.67 4.91 15.26
N THR A 71 -9.96 5.09 15.05
CA THR A 71 -10.54 5.35 13.73
C THR A 71 -10.41 6.83 13.38
N ILE A 72 -9.83 7.12 12.21
CA ILE A 72 -9.72 8.45 11.63
C ILE A 72 -10.94 8.68 10.73
N PRO A 73 -11.70 9.76 10.93
CA PRO A 73 -12.77 10.12 10.03
C PRO A 73 -12.20 10.52 8.68
N ILE A 74 -12.78 9.99 7.60
CA ILE A 74 -12.39 10.35 6.24
C ILE A 74 -13.57 10.96 5.50
N LEU A 75 -13.27 11.81 4.51
CA LEU A 75 -14.28 12.30 3.57
C LEU A 75 -14.71 11.13 2.68
N HIS A 76 -16.02 10.94 2.55
CA HIS A 76 -16.57 9.95 1.63
C HIS A 76 -16.17 10.27 0.19
N GLY A 77 -15.66 9.28 -0.52
CA GLY A 77 -15.32 9.42 -1.93
C GLY A 77 -14.47 8.26 -2.44
N PRO A 78 -14.40 8.07 -3.76
CA PRO A 78 -13.63 7.00 -4.35
C PRO A 78 -12.13 7.21 -4.10
N THR A 79 -11.49 6.15 -3.60
CA THR A 79 -10.03 6.09 -3.42
C THR A 79 -9.39 5.58 -4.70
N LYS A 80 -8.42 6.32 -5.23
CA LYS A 80 -7.73 5.96 -6.47
C LYS A 80 -6.48 5.12 -6.19
N ILE A 81 -6.29 4.04 -6.93
CA ILE A 81 -5.00 3.33 -7.01
C ILE A 81 -4.17 3.94 -8.14
N CYS A 82 -2.93 4.38 -7.85
CA CYS A 82 -2.12 5.10 -8.83
C CYS A 82 -0.63 4.78 -8.67
N THR A 83 -0.03 4.13 -9.67
CA THR A 83 1.41 3.86 -9.71
C THR A 83 2.24 5.06 -10.19
N LEU A 84 1.61 6.09 -10.77
CA LEU A 84 2.31 7.31 -11.20
C LEU A 84 2.64 8.26 -10.05
N ALA A 85 1.95 8.12 -8.91
CA ALA A 85 2.29 8.85 -7.69
C ALA A 85 3.23 7.98 -6.85
N PRO A 86 4.43 8.48 -6.47
CA PRO A 86 5.36 7.69 -5.66
C PRO A 86 4.82 7.41 -4.26
N TYR A 87 4.06 8.34 -3.68
CA TYR A 87 3.53 8.23 -2.32
C TYR A 87 2.01 8.41 -2.31
N THR A 88 1.38 7.91 -1.25
CA THR A 88 -0.04 8.15 -1.01
C THR A 88 -0.29 9.63 -0.74
N VAL A 89 -1.25 10.19 -1.47
CA VAL A 89 -1.68 11.59 -1.36
C VAL A 89 -3.04 11.62 -0.69
N LEU A 90 -3.17 12.46 0.33
CA LEU A 90 -4.38 12.60 1.14
C LEU A 90 -4.88 14.03 1.10
N GLN A 91 -6.20 14.21 1.04
CA GLN A 91 -6.81 15.51 1.27
C GLN A 91 -6.40 16.07 2.64
N SER A 92 -6.19 17.39 2.73
CA SER A 92 -5.51 18.01 3.87
C SER A 92 -6.09 17.68 5.25
N SER A 93 -7.41 17.51 5.41
CA SER A 93 -7.98 17.16 6.72
C SER A 93 -7.67 15.70 7.09
N ILE A 94 -7.75 14.77 6.13
CA ILE A 94 -7.37 13.37 6.30
C ILE A 94 -5.87 13.26 6.60
N TYR A 95 -5.04 13.99 5.84
CA TYR A 95 -3.59 14.05 6.06
C TYR A 95 -3.24 14.48 7.48
N LYS A 96 -3.80 15.61 7.95
CA LYS A 96 -3.56 16.13 9.30
C LYS A 96 -4.01 15.15 10.38
N ALA A 97 -5.17 14.51 10.20
CA ALA A 97 -5.68 13.53 11.14
C ALA A 97 -4.79 12.27 11.20
N LEU A 98 -4.34 11.77 10.04
CA LEU A 98 -3.39 10.66 9.95
C LEU A 98 -2.08 10.97 10.67
N VAL A 99 -1.45 12.11 10.36
CA VAL A 99 -0.19 12.53 10.99
C VAL A 99 -0.36 12.63 12.50
N THR A 100 -1.44 13.25 12.98
CA THR A 100 -1.71 13.41 14.41
C THR A 100 -1.89 12.06 15.11
N ALA A 101 -2.69 11.17 14.52
CA ALA A 101 -2.94 9.83 15.08
C ALA A 101 -1.67 8.97 15.08
N PHE A 102 -0.87 9.03 14.00
CA PHE A 102 0.39 8.29 13.89
C PHE A 102 1.42 8.78 14.91
N VAL A 103 1.66 10.10 14.99
CA VAL A 103 2.58 10.71 15.98
C VAL A 103 2.17 10.38 17.41
N GLY A 104 0.87 10.29 17.69
CA GLY A 104 0.36 9.91 19.01
C GLY A 104 0.45 8.41 19.34
N SER A 105 0.74 7.55 18.35
CA SER A 105 0.76 6.09 18.51
C SER A 105 2.16 5.49 18.35
N VAL A 106 3.04 6.17 17.61
CA VAL A 106 4.41 5.74 17.35
C VAL A 106 5.30 5.88 18.58
N LYS A 107 6.16 4.89 18.82
CA LYS A 107 7.09 4.85 19.95
C LYS A 107 8.53 5.11 19.50
N MET A 108 8.72 6.13 18.68
CA MET A 108 10.02 6.53 18.13
C MET A 108 10.35 7.98 18.50
N ALA A 109 11.64 8.30 18.64
CA ALA A 109 12.07 9.68 18.90
C ALA A 109 11.84 10.55 17.65
N LYS A 110 11.26 11.74 17.84
CA LYS A 110 11.06 12.70 16.73
C LYS A 110 12.40 13.16 16.17
N ALA A 111 12.46 13.35 14.86
CA ALA A 111 13.59 13.91 14.12
C ALA A 111 13.16 15.16 13.34
N PRO A 112 14.11 15.99 12.87
CA PRO A 112 13.81 17.08 11.95
C PRO A 112 13.03 16.60 10.72
N THR A 113 12.08 17.41 10.26
CA THR A 113 11.25 17.07 9.10
C THR A 113 12.04 17.15 7.80
N ALA A 114 11.68 16.31 6.82
CA ALA A 114 12.27 16.29 5.50
C ALA A 114 11.17 16.37 4.45
N LYS A 115 11.11 17.48 3.69
CA LYS A 115 10.09 17.66 2.65
C LYS A 115 10.15 16.51 1.63
N PRO A 116 9.00 16.03 1.11
CA PRO A 116 7.64 16.57 1.33
C PRO A 116 6.96 16.10 2.64
N PHE A 117 7.63 15.33 3.49
CA PHE A 117 7.05 14.74 4.70
C PHE A 117 7.11 15.69 5.90
N SER A 118 6.06 15.69 6.72
CA SER A 118 5.97 16.56 7.91
C SER A 118 6.11 15.83 9.25
N ALA A 119 6.31 14.51 9.24
CA ALA A 119 6.49 13.70 10.44
C ALA A 119 7.64 12.73 10.26
N CYS A 120 8.77 12.99 10.94
CA CYS A 120 9.97 12.20 10.85
C CYS A 120 10.47 11.78 12.23
N PHE A 121 11.19 10.67 12.26
CA PHE A 121 11.61 9.98 13.47
C PHE A 121 13.01 9.41 13.28
N HIS A 122 13.74 9.28 14.38
CA HIS A 122 15.00 8.55 14.38
C HIS A 122 14.72 7.05 14.17
N SER A 123 15.42 6.46 13.19
CA SER A 123 15.29 5.04 12.89
C SER A 123 15.77 4.21 14.07
N ASP A 124 14.94 3.28 14.53
CA ASP A 124 15.24 2.38 15.65
C ASP A 124 15.26 0.90 15.22
N GLY A 125 15.37 0.66 13.91
CA GLY A 125 15.24 -0.65 13.28
C GLY A 125 13.79 -1.10 13.05
N GLY A 126 12.84 -0.16 13.00
CA GLY A 126 11.44 -0.46 12.66
C GLY A 126 10.60 -0.93 13.85
N ARG A 127 11.06 -0.70 15.09
CA ARG A 127 10.32 -1.04 16.30
C ARG A 127 9.35 0.09 16.63
N GLY A 128 8.27 -0.25 17.34
CA GLY A 128 7.33 0.77 17.82
C GLY A 128 6.54 1.51 16.73
N VAL A 129 6.58 1.05 15.48
CA VAL A 129 5.81 1.60 14.36
C VAL A 129 4.39 1.05 14.40
N PRO A 130 3.36 1.90 14.48
CA PRO A 130 1.97 1.43 14.47
C PRO A 130 1.58 0.98 13.04
N VAL A 131 0.78 -0.07 12.96
CA VAL A 131 0.13 -0.48 11.71
C VAL A 131 -0.98 0.52 11.38
N ILE A 132 -1.09 0.87 10.10
CA ILE A 132 -2.18 1.69 9.56
C ILE A 132 -3.10 0.79 8.75
N ASP A 133 -4.35 0.66 9.16
CA ASP A 133 -5.34 -0.15 8.46
C ASP A 133 -6.20 0.74 7.56
N LEU A 134 -6.22 0.45 6.25
CA LEU A 134 -7.25 0.97 5.36
C LEU A 134 -8.42 -0.01 5.36
N VAL A 135 -9.54 0.39 5.96
CA VAL A 135 -10.74 -0.45 6.05
C VAL A 135 -11.63 -0.17 4.85
N MET A 136 -11.82 -1.17 4.00
CA MET A 136 -12.64 -1.10 2.81
C MET A 136 -14.13 -1.22 3.15
N SER A 137 -14.99 -0.70 2.28
CA SER A 137 -16.40 -1.07 2.29
C SER A 137 -16.55 -2.59 2.07
N GLY A 138 -17.20 -3.26 3.02
CA GLY A 138 -17.24 -4.74 3.10
C GLY A 138 -16.31 -5.34 4.15
N GLY A 139 -15.49 -4.53 4.82
CA GLY A 139 -14.73 -4.94 6.02
C GLY A 139 -13.34 -5.53 5.75
N ALA A 140 -12.94 -5.71 4.49
CA ALA A 140 -11.58 -6.07 4.14
C ALA A 140 -10.59 -4.98 4.63
N LYS A 141 -9.48 -5.38 5.23
CA LYS A 141 -8.47 -4.45 5.76
C LYS A 141 -7.16 -4.58 5.01
N TRP A 142 -6.67 -3.49 4.42
CA TRP A 142 -5.30 -3.40 3.91
C TRP A 142 -4.40 -2.85 5.01
N MET A 143 -3.57 -3.72 5.57
CA MET A 143 -2.62 -3.37 6.63
C MET A 143 -1.33 -2.79 6.01
N ILE A 144 -1.01 -1.54 6.37
CA ILE A 144 0.22 -0.85 5.97
C ILE A 144 1.18 -0.89 7.15
N HIS A 145 2.24 -1.70 7.00
CA HIS A 145 3.28 -1.89 8.00
C HIS A 145 4.39 -0.84 7.87
N GLY A 146 5.35 -0.84 8.81
CA GLY A 146 6.46 0.12 8.83
C GLY A 146 7.23 0.21 7.51
N SER A 147 7.47 -0.92 6.85
CA SER A 147 8.11 -0.98 5.52
C SER A 147 7.36 -0.22 4.42
N ASN A 148 6.05 -0.02 4.58
CA ASN A 148 5.18 0.67 3.61
C ASN A 148 4.63 2.01 4.13
N SER A 149 4.91 2.37 5.38
CA SER A 149 4.50 3.65 5.98
C SER A 149 5.67 4.58 6.29
N LEU A 150 6.90 4.09 6.43
CA LEU A 150 8.08 4.88 6.78
C LEU A 150 9.11 4.87 5.65
N VAL A 151 9.33 6.04 5.07
CA VAL A 151 10.34 6.29 4.03
C VAL A 151 11.66 6.64 4.69
N LYS A 152 12.72 5.92 4.35
CA LYS A 152 14.09 6.25 4.77
C LYS A 152 14.59 7.46 4.00
N VAL A 153 14.86 8.56 4.71
CA VAL A 153 15.37 9.82 4.12
C VAL A 153 16.86 10.03 4.38
N SER A 154 17.40 9.35 5.40
CA SER A 154 18.83 9.28 5.67
C SER A 154 19.16 7.98 6.41
N LYS A 155 20.43 7.79 6.80
CA LYS A 155 20.86 6.60 7.55
C LYS A 155 20.04 6.38 8.83
N ASP A 156 19.78 7.47 9.56
CA ASP A 156 19.21 7.41 10.91
C ASP A 156 17.85 8.11 11.01
N VAL A 157 17.25 8.53 9.89
CA VAL A 157 15.95 9.22 9.86
C VAL A 157 15.00 8.56 8.88
N VAL A 158 13.79 8.30 9.36
CA VAL A 158 12.65 7.83 8.59
C VAL A 158 11.48 8.81 8.72
N CYS A 159 10.65 8.92 7.69
CA CYS A 159 9.51 9.83 7.66
C CYS A 159 8.22 9.10 7.26
N LEU A 160 7.09 9.54 7.80
CA LEU A 160 5.78 9.03 7.40
C LEU A 160 5.52 9.34 5.92
N GLY A 161 5.46 8.29 5.10
CA GLY A 161 5.43 8.30 3.64
C GLY A 161 4.09 8.68 3.01
N PHE A 162 3.44 9.71 3.54
CA PHE A 162 2.17 10.26 3.05
C PHE A 162 2.34 11.75 2.76
N VAL A 163 1.59 12.28 1.80
CA VAL A 163 1.73 13.67 1.33
C VAL A 163 0.39 14.39 1.40
N ASP A 164 0.42 15.67 1.80
CA ASP A 164 -0.74 16.57 1.76
C ASP A 164 -1.06 16.96 0.30
N GLY A 165 -2.23 16.57 -0.18
CA GLY A 165 -2.74 16.86 -1.52
C GLY A 165 -3.50 18.17 -1.64
N GLY A 166 -3.62 18.94 -0.56
CA GLY A 166 -4.38 20.17 -0.51
C GLY A 166 -5.86 19.96 -0.17
N VAL A 167 -6.61 21.06 -0.18
CA VAL A 167 -8.00 21.11 0.33
C VAL A 167 -8.98 20.41 -0.61
N ASN A 168 -8.80 20.55 -1.92
CA ASN A 168 -9.74 20.09 -2.96
C ASN A 168 -9.06 19.19 -4.02
N PRO A 169 -8.44 18.06 -3.63
CA PRO A 169 -7.93 17.11 -4.62
C PRO A 169 -9.09 16.42 -5.34
N LYS A 170 -8.84 15.94 -6.58
CA LYS A 170 -9.83 15.19 -7.36
C LYS A 170 -10.34 13.94 -6.63
N ASN A 171 -9.45 13.24 -5.93
CA ASN A 171 -9.76 12.09 -5.09
C ASN A 171 -9.30 12.39 -3.66
N PRO A 172 -10.14 12.19 -2.61
CA PRO A 172 -9.74 12.42 -1.23
C PRO A 172 -8.54 11.57 -0.79
N ILE A 173 -8.41 10.38 -1.35
CA ILE A 173 -7.32 9.43 -1.11
C ILE A 173 -6.83 8.92 -2.47
N LEU A 174 -5.52 8.97 -2.67
CA LEU A 174 -4.84 8.37 -3.80
C LEU A 174 -3.69 7.51 -3.24
N ILE A 175 -3.78 6.19 -3.40
CA ILE A 175 -2.77 5.23 -2.94
C ILE A 175 -1.65 5.17 -3.97
N GLY A 176 -0.44 5.53 -3.54
CA GLY A 176 0.77 5.61 -4.37
C GLY A 176 1.61 4.34 -4.38
N GLY A 177 2.67 4.36 -5.18
CA GLY A 177 3.60 3.24 -5.40
C GLY A 177 4.23 2.69 -4.12
N PHE A 178 4.76 3.56 -3.26
CA PHE A 178 5.46 3.16 -2.03
C PHE A 178 4.60 2.32 -1.08
N GLN A 179 3.30 2.65 -0.96
CA GLN A 179 2.37 1.84 -0.16
C GLN A 179 2.04 0.48 -0.79
N MET A 180 2.29 0.31 -2.09
CA MET A 180 2.09 -0.93 -2.84
C MET A 180 3.36 -1.78 -2.99
N GLU A 181 4.53 -1.24 -2.63
CA GLU A 181 5.79 -2.00 -2.66
C GLU A 181 5.70 -3.24 -1.76
N ASP A 182 6.23 -4.36 -2.23
CA ASP A 182 6.16 -5.67 -1.57
C ASP A 182 4.73 -6.12 -1.20
N ASN A 183 3.71 -5.60 -1.88
CA ASN A 183 2.35 -6.09 -1.81
C ASN A 183 2.00 -6.68 -3.18
N LEU A 184 1.39 -7.88 -3.19
CA LEU A 184 0.77 -8.38 -4.41
C LEU A 184 -0.64 -7.81 -4.50
N VAL A 185 -0.89 -6.99 -5.51
CA VAL A 185 -2.22 -6.45 -5.82
C VAL A 185 -2.76 -7.04 -7.12
N GLN A 186 -4.06 -7.27 -7.19
CA GLN A 186 -4.74 -7.83 -8.36
C GLN A 186 -6.00 -7.06 -8.71
N PHE A 187 -6.09 -6.67 -9.98
CA PHE A 187 -7.26 -6.08 -10.62
C PHE A 187 -7.95 -7.17 -11.43
N ASP A 188 -9.11 -7.64 -10.98
CA ASP A 188 -9.97 -8.56 -11.71
C ASP A 188 -11.10 -7.76 -12.36
N LEU A 189 -10.90 -7.40 -13.63
CA LEU A 189 -11.82 -6.51 -14.35
C LEU A 189 -13.14 -7.20 -14.70
N LYS A 190 -13.12 -8.52 -14.87
CA LYS A 190 -14.35 -9.31 -15.12
C LYS A 190 -15.21 -9.41 -13.87
N ALA A 191 -14.59 -9.57 -12.71
CA ALA A 191 -15.30 -9.66 -11.43
C ALA A 191 -15.51 -8.29 -10.75
N SER A 192 -15.06 -7.19 -11.37
CA SER A 192 -15.01 -5.85 -10.76
C SER A 192 -14.45 -5.90 -9.34
N LYS A 193 -13.27 -6.50 -9.17
CA LYS A 193 -12.69 -6.79 -7.85
C LYS A 193 -11.22 -6.39 -7.77
N PHE A 194 -10.86 -5.71 -6.69
CA PHE A 194 -9.49 -5.41 -6.31
C PHE A 194 -9.09 -6.30 -5.15
N SER A 195 -7.95 -6.97 -5.26
CA SER A 195 -7.43 -7.88 -4.22
C SER A 195 -6.02 -7.48 -3.84
N PHE A 196 -5.64 -7.70 -2.58
CA PHE A 196 -4.33 -7.31 -2.05
C PHE A 196 -3.91 -8.30 -0.96
N SER A 197 -2.60 -8.52 -0.82
CA SER A 197 -2.03 -9.43 0.19
C SER A 197 -1.65 -8.76 1.52
N SER A 198 -1.58 -7.44 1.58
CA SER A 198 -0.70 -6.72 2.51
C SER A 198 0.78 -7.12 2.32
N SER A 199 1.69 -6.62 3.16
CA SER A 199 3.14 -6.77 2.93
C SER A 199 3.59 -8.23 2.94
N LEU A 200 4.21 -8.65 1.84
CA LEU A 200 4.82 -9.96 1.67
C LEU A 200 6.02 -10.19 2.60
N LEU A 201 6.64 -9.11 3.10
CA LEU A 201 7.77 -9.20 4.04
C LEU A 201 7.37 -9.93 5.33
N LEU A 202 6.09 -9.89 5.72
CA LEU A 202 5.56 -10.66 6.86
C LEU A 202 5.53 -12.17 6.60
N HIS A 203 5.59 -12.57 5.34
CA HIS A 203 5.66 -13.95 4.89
C HIS A 203 7.09 -14.35 4.49
N ASN A 204 8.08 -13.56 4.91
CA ASN A 204 9.50 -13.77 4.61
C ASN A 204 9.77 -13.87 3.10
N THR A 205 9.07 -13.05 2.29
CA THR A 205 9.28 -12.94 0.84
C THR A 205 9.05 -11.51 0.37
N SER A 206 9.40 -11.16 -0.86
CA SER A 206 9.21 -9.81 -1.40
C SER A 206 8.87 -9.83 -2.88
N CYS A 207 8.54 -8.67 -3.45
CA CYS A 207 8.39 -8.53 -4.90
C CYS A 207 9.75 -8.43 -5.62
N SER A 208 10.86 -8.30 -4.87
CA SER A 208 12.23 -8.26 -5.40
C SER A 208 12.83 -9.64 -5.64
N ILE A 209 12.03 -10.71 -5.58
CA ILE A 209 12.43 -12.10 -5.83
C ILE A 209 11.72 -12.62 -7.08
N ALA A 210 12.43 -13.40 -7.90
CA ALA A 210 11.86 -14.01 -9.10
C ALA A 210 10.68 -14.95 -8.76
N ARG A 211 9.58 -14.80 -9.50
CA ARG A 211 8.42 -15.70 -9.40
C ARG A 211 8.76 -17.05 -10.05
N LEU A 212 8.38 -18.16 -9.41
CA LEU A 212 8.45 -19.49 -10.01
C LEU A 212 7.23 -19.76 -10.90
N PHE A 213 7.47 -20.38 -12.06
CA PHE A 213 6.44 -20.90 -12.95
C PHE A 213 6.30 -22.42 -12.73
N GLY A 214 5.06 -22.90 -12.57
CA GLY A 214 4.73 -24.32 -12.71
C GLY A 214 5.06 -25.23 -11.53
N MET A 215 4.61 -24.90 -10.32
CA MET A 215 4.33 -25.92 -9.29
C MET A 215 2.92 -26.47 -9.46
#